data_AF-A0A1H3SCB7-F1
#
_entry.id   AF-A0A1H3SCB7-F1
#
_cell.length_a   1.000
_cell.length_b   1.000
_cell.length_c   1.000
_cell.angle_alpha   90.00
_cell.angle_beta   90.00
_cell.angle_gamma   90.00
#
_symmetry.space_group_name_H-M   'P 1'
#
loop_
_entity.id
_entity.type
_entity.pdbx_description
1 polymer ?
#
loop_
_entity_poly.entity_id
_entity_poly.type
_entity_poly.pdbx_seq_one_letter_code
_entity_poly.pdbx_strand_id
1 'polypeptide(L)'
;MIGAVLSLAGSVLADDAVTPDPDTVTPGIIGFIVTFLVAIVTVLLIIDMVRRVRRVNYRDQVRQELEAELAAKNAVEGDSGPEGAGSGTDPAGR
;
A
#
# COMPACT_ATOMS: atom_id res chain seq x y z
N MET A 1 -17.06 -11.80 -57.61
CA MET A 1 -16.91 -12.09 -56.17
C MET A 1 -16.12 -11.04 -55.39
N ILE A 2 -15.35 -10.15 -56.03
CA ILE A 2 -14.59 -9.07 -55.33
C ILE A 2 -15.48 -7.87 -54.94
N GLY A 3 -16.55 -7.58 -55.69
CA GLY A 3 -17.45 -6.46 -55.38
C GLY A 3 -18.31 -6.64 -54.12
N ALA A 4 -18.55 -7.88 -53.67
CA ALA A 4 -19.36 -8.15 -52.48
C ALA A 4 -18.60 -7.89 -51.17
N VAL A 5 -17.27 -8.06 -51.18
CA VAL A 5 -16.43 -7.85 -49.99
C VAL A 5 -16.29 -6.36 -49.66
N LEU A 6 -16.27 -5.49 -50.69
CA LEU A 6 -16.18 -4.04 -50.51
C LEU A 6 -17.47 -3.44 -49.92
N SER A 7 -18.63 -4.04 -50.19
CA SER A 7 -19.91 -3.62 -49.60
C SER A 7 -20.02 -3.94 -48.11
N LEU A 8 -19.35 -5.00 -47.64
CA LEU A 8 -19.35 -5.38 -46.22
C LEU A 8 -18.34 -4.54 -45.41
N ALA A 9 -17.24 -4.08 -46.03
CA ALA A 9 -16.32 -3.15 -45.41
C ALA A 9 -16.91 -1.72 -45.30
N GLY A 10 -17.72 -1.31 -46.29
CA GLY A 10 -18.37 0.00 -46.28
C GLY A 10 -19.41 0.16 -45.18
N SER A 11 -20.14 -0.90 -44.81
CA SER A 11 -21.15 -0.83 -43.73
C SER A 11 -20.56 -0.72 -42.32
N VAL A 12 -19.33 -1.18 -42.11
CA VAL A 12 -18.62 -1.04 -40.81
C VAL A 12 -18.07 0.38 -40.62
N LEU A 13 -17.81 1.10 -41.71
CA LEU A 13 -17.29 2.47 -41.71
C LEU A 13 -18.39 3.54 -41.81
N ALA A 14 -19.58 3.18 -42.29
CA ALA A 14 -20.68 4.10 -42.55
C ALA A 14 -21.68 4.25 -41.39
N ASP A 15 -21.42 3.63 -40.24
CA ASP A 15 -22.21 3.77 -39.00
C ASP A 15 -21.71 4.93 -38.11
N ASP A 16 -21.04 5.92 -38.70
CA ASP A 16 -20.42 7.04 -37.95
C ASP A 16 -20.90 8.43 -38.42
N ALA A 17 -21.95 8.49 -39.24
CA ALA A 17 -22.58 9.75 -39.67
C ALA A 17 -23.86 10.08 -38.90
N VAL A 18 -24.08 9.47 -37.74
CA VAL A 18 -25.05 9.94 -36.75
C VAL A 18 -24.28 10.90 -35.86
N THR A 19 -24.45 12.21 -36.06
CA THR A 19 -24.03 13.21 -35.06
C THR A 19 -24.49 12.69 -33.69
N PRO A 20 -23.56 12.29 -32.78
CA PRO A 20 -23.97 11.76 -31.50
C PRO A 20 -24.82 12.81 -30.83
N ASP A 21 -26.05 12.44 -30.48
CA ASP A 21 -26.99 13.34 -29.82
C ASP A 21 -26.25 13.97 -28.61
N PRO A 22 -26.19 15.31 -28.49
CA PRO A 22 -25.44 15.97 -27.42
C PRO A 22 -25.85 15.52 -26.01
N ASP A 23 -27.07 15.02 -25.85
CA ASP A 23 -27.57 14.43 -24.60
C ASP A 23 -27.03 13.01 -24.33
N THR A 24 -26.41 12.37 -25.32
CA THR A 24 -25.73 11.08 -25.19
C THR A 24 -24.30 11.24 -24.65
N VAL A 25 -23.64 12.38 -24.91
CA VAL A 25 -22.25 12.64 -24.48
C VAL A 25 -22.14 13.44 -23.18
N THR A 26 -23.24 14.04 -22.73
CA THR A 26 -23.33 14.61 -21.40
C THR A 26 -24.06 13.58 -20.54
N PRO A 27 -23.35 12.73 -19.75
CA PRO A 27 -24.03 11.93 -18.75
C PRO A 27 -24.87 12.90 -17.92
N GLY A 28 -26.19 12.85 -18.09
CA GLY A 28 -27.10 13.77 -17.41
C GLY A 28 -26.99 13.63 -15.89
N ILE A 29 -27.97 14.15 -15.16
CA ILE A 29 -27.97 14.10 -13.68
C ILE A 29 -27.66 12.69 -13.14
N ILE A 30 -28.13 11.64 -13.81
CA ILE A 30 -27.84 10.25 -13.44
C ILE A 30 -26.33 9.93 -13.49
N GLY A 31 -25.64 10.24 -14.59
CA GLY A 31 -24.21 9.90 -14.69
C GLY A 31 -23.31 10.80 -13.85
N PHE A 32 -23.75 12.04 -13.55
CA PHE A 32 -23.12 12.87 -12.52
C PHE A 32 -23.24 12.23 -11.13
N ILE A 33 -24.43 11.75 -10.75
CA ILE A 33 -24.64 11.05 -9.47
C ILE A 33 -23.82 9.77 -9.38
N VAL A 34 -23.75 8.98 -10.46
CA VAL A 34 -22.92 7.75 -10.51
C VAL A 34 -21.45 8.10 -10.29
N THR A 35 -20.91 9.07 -11.03
CA THR A 35 -19.51 9.49 -10.89
C THR A 35 -19.23 10.07 -9.50
N PHE A 36 -20.15 10.86 -8.96
CA PHE A 36 -20.06 11.43 -7.62
C PHE A 36 -20.03 10.33 -6.54
N LEU A 37 -20.86 9.29 -6.67
CA LEU A 37 -20.83 8.13 -5.78
C LEU A 37 -19.50 7.37 -5.89
N VAL A 38 -18.99 7.15 -7.10
CA VAL A 38 -17.68 6.51 -7.30
C VAL A 38 -16.57 7.33 -6.63
N ALA A 39 -16.60 8.66 -6.76
CA ALA A 39 -15.66 9.54 -6.08
C ALA A 39 -15.77 9.43 -4.55
N ILE A 40 -16.98 9.41 -3.98
CA ILE A 40 -17.20 9.22 -2.53
C ILE A 40 -16.63 7.87 -2.08
N VAL A 41 -16.94 6.78 -2.79
CA VAL A 41 -16.43 5.44 -2.45
C VAL A 41 -14.91 5.43 -2.49
N THR A 42 -14.31 6.07 -3.50
CA THR A 42 -12.85 6.19 -3.63
C THR A 42 -12.23 6.95 -2.46
N VAL A 43 -12.83 8.08 -2.06
CA VAL A 43 -12.37 8.86 -0.90
C VAL A 43 -12.53 8.07 0.41
N LEU A 44 -13.67 7.39 0.59
CA LEU A 44 -13.90 6.54 1.75
C LEU A 44 -12.89 5.39 1.83
N LEU A 45 -12.53 4.78 0.70
CA LEU A 45 -11.48 3.76 0.62
C LEU A 45 -10.11 4.33 1.00
N ILE A 46 -9.76 5.54 0.55
CA ILE A 46 -8.52 6.20 0.95
C ILE A 46 -8.50 6.43 2.46
N ILE A 47 -9.57 6.97 3.03
CA ILE A 47 -9.66 7.24 4.47
C ILE A 47 -9.62 5.94 5.28
N ASP A 48 -10.33 4.90 4.83
CA ASP A 48 -10.31 3.58 5.44
C ASP A 48 -8.90 3.00 5.44
N MET A 49 -8.22 3.03 4.29
CA MET A 49 -6.85 2.54 4.15
C MET A 49 -5.89 3.29 5.08
N VAL A 50 -5.96 4.62 5.14
CA VAL A 50 -5.11 5.42 6.03
C VAL A 50 -5.40 5.13 7.50
N ARG A 51 -6.67 5.03 7.90
CA ARG A 51 -7.05 4.67 9.27
C ARG A 51 -6.56 3.27 9.64
N ARG A 52 -6.69 2.32 8.72
CA ARG A 52 -6.24 0.94 8.89
C ARG A 52 -4.73 0.87 9.04
N VAL A 53 -3.97 1.49 8.15
CA VAL A 53 -2.49 1.55 8.20
C VAL A 53 -2.03 2.19 9.50
N ARG A 54 -2.61 3.33 9.89
CA ARG A 54 -2.31 3.96 11.18
C ARG A 54 -2.56 3.02 12.34
N ARG A 55 -3.75 2.40 12.40
CA ARG A 55 -4.13 1.48 13.49
C ARG A 55 -3.18 0.28 13.61
N VAL A 56 -2.68 -0.25 12.50
CA VAL A 56 -1.72 -1.37 12.49
C VAL A 56 -0.33 -0.88 12.93
N ASN A 57 0.18 0.19 12.32
CA ASN A 57 1.55 0.67 12.54
C ASN A 57 1.81 1.27 13.94
N TYR A 58 0.78 1.73 14.66
CA TYR A 58 0.97 2.21 16.04
C TYR A 58 1.48 1.12 16.99
N ARG A 59 1.18 -0.15 16.70
CA ARG A 59 1.59 -1.28 17.54
C ARG A 59 3.06 -1.64 17.31
N ASP A 60 3.56 -1.40 16.10
CA ASP A 60 4.92 -1.77 15.70
C ASP A 60 5.94 -0.75 16.18
N GLN A 61 5.61 0.56 16.19
CA GLN A 61 6.51 1.60 16.69
C GLN A 61 6.83 1.42 18.17
N VAL A 62 5.84 1.09 19.00
CA VAL A 62 6.05 0.80 20.44
C VAL A 62 6.91 -0.45 20.62
N ARG A 63 6.73 -1.47 19.76
CA ARG A 63 7.52 -2.69 19.80
C ARG A 63 8.98 -2.45 19.41
N GLN A 64 9.21 -1.63 18.38
CA GLN A 64 10.55 -1.26 17.93
C GLN A 64 11.31 -0.45 18.98
N GLU A 65 10.63 0.49 19.66
CA GLU A 65 11.24 1.28 20.73
C GLU A 65 11.62 0.40 21.94
N LEU A 66 10.75 -0.56 22.29
CA LEU A 66 11.05 -1.55 23.34
C LEU A 66 12.18 -2.51 22.94
N GLU A 67 12.20 -3.00 21.69
CA GLU A 67 13.28 -3.83 21.16
C GLU A 67 14.61 -3.07 21.10
N ALA A 68 14.59 -1.77 20.76
CA ALA A 68 15.77 -0.92 20.76
C ALA A 68 16.30 -0.67 22.19
N GLU A 69 15.42 -0.44 23.17
CA GLU A 69 15.81 -0.35 24.57
C GLU A 69 16.38 -1.67 25.09
N LEU A 70 15.76 -2.81 24.75
CA LEU A 70 16.25 -4.13 25.13
C LEU A 70 17.61 -4.43 24.47
N ALA A 71 17.78 -4.09 23.19
CA ALA A 71 19.05 -4.23 22.49
C ALA A 71 20.14 -3.33 23.09
N ALA A 72 19.80 -2.08 23.44
CA ALA A 72 20.73 -1.18 24.11
C ALA A 72 21.12 -1.69 25.50
N LYS A 73 20.17 -2.22 26.28
CA LYS A 73 20.45 -2.85 27.59
C LYS A 73 21.33 -4.08 27.44
N ASN A 74 21.02 -4.96 26.50
CA ASN A 74 21.82 -6.15 26.22
C ASN A 74 23.22 -5.82 25.68
N ALA A 75 23.39 -4.73 24.93
CA ALA A 75 24.71 -4.26 24.47
C ALA A 75 25.55 -3.68 25.62
N VAL A 76 24.92 -3.02 26.60
CA VAL A 76 25.59 -2.49 27.80
C VAL A 76 25.93 -3.61 28.80
N GLU A 77 25.05 -4.60 28.97
CA GLU A 77 25.32 -5.79 29.80
C GLU A 77 26.27 -6.80 29.12
N GLY A 78 26.26 -6.89 27.79
CA GLY A 78 27.12 -7.78 27.01
C GLY A 78 28.60 -7.34 26.93
N ASP A 79 28.90 -6.08 27.24
CA ASP A 79 30.26 -5.55 27.39
C ASP A 79 30.80 -5.75 28.83
N SER A 80 29.95 -6.17 29.77
CA SER A 80 30.31 -6.32 31.18
C SER A 80 30.16 -7.76 31.70
N GLY A 81 30.97 -8.68 31.16
CA GLY A 81 31.34 -9.91 31.90
C GLY A 81 32.15 -10.96 31.11
N PRO A 82 33.13 -11.65 31.74
CA PRO A 82 34.11 -11.21 32.72
C PRO A 82 35.53 -11.49 32.18
N GLU A 83 36.23 -10.47 31.68
CA GLU A 83 37.64 -10.58 31.33
C GLU A 83 38.47 -9.87 32.41
N GLY A 84 39.04 -10.65 33.33
CA GLY A 84 39.98 -10.15 34.33
C GLY A 84 39.68 -10.52 35.78
N ALA A 85 39.63 -11.81 36.10
CA ALA A 85 39.98 -12.31 37.42
C ALA A 85 41.22 -13.19 37.31
N GLY A 86 42.33 -12.59 36.89
CA GLY A 86 43.65 -13.13 37.18
C GLY A 86 44.00 -12.81 38.63
N SER A 87 43.92 -13.78 39.52
CA SER A 87 44.68 -13.74 40.77
C SER A 87 45.41 -15.06 40.92
N GLY A 88 46.71 -15.04 40.64
CA GLY A 88 47.61 -16.10 41.09
C GLY A 88 47.59 -16.17 42.61
N THR A 89 47.37 -17.36 43.14
CA THR A 89 47.80 -17.77 44.47
C THR A 89 48.06 -19.28 44.44
N ASP A 90 49.28 -19.66 44.08
CA ASP A 90 49.95 -20.73 44.82
C ASP A 90 50.76 -20.02 45.91
N PRO A 91 50.42 -20.23 47.20
CA PRO A 91 51.34 -20.98 48.02
C PRO A 91 50.68 -21.84 49.12
N ALA A 92 51.15 -23.08 49.24
CA ALA A 92 51.26 -23.91 50.45
C ALA A 92 50.05 -24.72 50.98
N GLY A 93 50.19 -26.05 50.92
CA GLY A 93 50.15 -26.91 52.11
C GLY A 93 48.86 -27.68 52.43
N ARG A 94 48.73 -28.91 51.92
CA ARG A 94 48.43 -30.15 52.67
C ARG A 94 48.42 -31.39 51.76
#